data_AF-A0A0P9TL72-F1
#
_entry.id   AF-A0A0P9TL72-F1
#
_cell.length_a   1.000
_cell.length_b   1.000
_cell.length_c   1.000
_cell.angle_alpha   90.00
_cell.angle_beta   90.00
_cell.angle_gamma   90.00
#
_symmetry.space_group_name_H-M   'P 1'
#
loop_
_entity.id
_entity.type
_entity.pdbx_description
1 polymer ?
#
loop_
_entity_poly.entity_id
_entity_poly.type
_entity_poly.pdbx_seq_one_letter_code
_entity_poly.pdbx_strand_id
1 'polypeptide(L)'
;MPGVEVELDEAIRVAEERFPGRSMCVVREWVWLDLEAPDLVNEELASEGKQPVMLLVFQVLFDSSTSSKAHWFRTTPLIQFSDGMFFQTENKLYVLVGHGRRKSMSLSAVIRLF
;
A
#
# COMPACT_ATOMS: atom_id res chain seq x y z
N MET A 1 -11.93 5.60 0.47
CA MET A 1 -11.81 4.21 0.92
C MET A 1 -11.37 4.28 2.35
N PRO A 2 -12.17 3.78 3.30
CA PRO A 2 -11.81 3.85 4.71
C PRO A 2 -10.61 2.93 4.97
N GLY A 3 -9.62 3.41 5.72
CA GLY A 3 -8.73 2.57 6.51
C GLY A 3 -9.32 2.39 7.92
N VAL A 4 -8.48 2.04 8.89
CA VAL A 4 -8.90 1.95 10.29
C VAL A 4 -8.62 3.26 11.03
N GLU A 5 -9.53 3.63 11.94
CA GLU A 5 -9.28 4.72 12.89
C GLU A 5 -8.71 4.14 14.18
N VAL A 6 -7.39 4.04 14.23
CA VAL A 6 -6.63 3.64 15.42
C VAL A 6 -5.41 4.54 15.58
N GLU A 7 -4.94 4.66 16.82
CA GLU A 7 -3.71 5.39 17.12
C GLU A 7 -2.47 4.64 16.60
N LEU A 8 -1.38 5.38 16.39
CA LEU A 8 -0.15 4.85 15.78
C LEU A 8 0.40 3.63 16.53
N ASP A 9 0.50 3.70 17.86
CA ASP A 9 1.06 2.63 18.68
C ASP A 9 0.21 1.36 18.60
N GLU A 10 -1.11 1.50 18.52
CA GLU A 10 -2.02 0.37 18.34
C GLU A 10 -1.86 -0.25 16.95
N ALA A 11 -1.76 0.58 15.91
CA ALA A 11 -1.54 0.11 14.53
C ALA A 11 -0.24 -0.72 14.43
N ILE A 12 0.84 -0.26 15.07
CA ILE A 12 2.13 -0.96 15.12
C ILE A 12 1.97 -2.28 15.89
N ARG A 13 1.36 -2.25 17.07
CA ARG A 13 1.17 -3.45 17.90
C ARG A 13 0.41 -4.54 17.15
N VAL A 14 -0.75 -4.22 16.58
CA VAL A 14 -1.58 -5.20 15.86
C VAL A 14 -0.85 -5.73 14.61
N ALA A 15 -0.09 -4.88 13.92
CA ALA A 15 0.71 -5.30 12.79
C ALA A 15 1.83 -6.27 13.18
N GLU A 16 2.57 -6.01 14.26
CA GLU A 16 3.61 -6.88 14.80
C GLU A 16 3.04 -8.22 15.29
N GLU A 17 1.92 -8.21 16.01
CA GLU A 17 1.27 -9.43 16.49
C GLU A 17 0.83 -10.34 15.33
N ARG A 18 0.36 -9.75 14.24
CA ARG A 18 -0.19 -10.50 13.11
C ARG A 18 0.86 -10.90 12.07
N PHE A 19 1.85 -10.06 11.85
CA PHE A 19 2.90 -10.24 10.85
C PHE A 19 4.29 -10.11 11.49
N PRO A 20 4.63 -10.98 12.46
CA PRO A 20 5.83 -10.83 13.28
C PRO A 20 7.08 -10.81 12.41
N GLY A 21 7.94 -9.81 12.64
CA GLY A 21 9.22 -9.65 11.94
C GLY A 21 9.12 -9.16 10.50
N ARG A 22 7.92 -8.86 9.98
CA ARG A 22 7.77 -8.30 8.64
C ARG A 22 8.04 -6.80 8.65
N SER A 23 8.76 -6.30 7.64
CA SER A 23 8.92 -4.86 7.42
C SER A 23 7.55 -4.20 7.23
N MET A 24 7.31 -3.10 7.94
CA MET A 24 6.01 -2.43 7.94
C MET A 24 6.13 -0.91 7.83
N CYS A 25 5.07 -0.29 7.32
CA CYS A 25 4.92 1.14 7.25
C CYS A 25 3.48 1.54 7.57
N VAL A 26 3.29 2.40 8.57
CA VAL A 26 1.97 2.96 8.91
C VAL A 26 1.78 4.27 8.17
N VAL A 27 0.68 4.39 7.42
CA VAL A 27 0.42 5.52 6.52
C VAL A 27 -0.95 6.12 6.78
N ARG A 28 -1.06 7.45 6.70
CA ARG A 28 -2.30 8.19 7.01
C ARG A 28 -2.90 8.92 5.81
N GLU A 29 -2.05 9.47 4.94
CA GLU A 29 -2.49 10.07 3.68
C GLU A 29 -2.07 9.18 2.52
N TRP A 30 -3.04 8.49 1.94
CA TRP A 30 -2.81 7.52 0.88
C TRP A 30 -3.95 7.49 -0.14
N VAL A 31 -3.62 7.04 -1.34
CA VAL A 31 -4.57 6.78 -2.43
C VAL A 31 -4.41 5.34 -2.87
N TRP A 32 -5.48 4.57 -2.76
CA TRP A 32 -5.65 3.28 -3.43
C TRP A 32 -5.80 3.52 -4.92
N LEU A 33 -4.87 2.99 -5.70
CA LEU A 33 -4.77 3.23 -7.12
C LEU A 33 -5.03 1.93 -7.88
N ASP A 34 -6.21 1.83 -8.50
CA ASP A 34 -6.52 0.77 -9.45
C ASP A 34 -5.85 1.08 -10.79
N LEU A 35 -5.06 0.14 -11.30
CA LEU A 35 -4.34 0.29 -12.55
C LEU A 35 -5.22 -0.16 -13.71
N GLU A 36 -5.50 0.75 -14.63
CA GLU A 36 -6.06 0.41 -15.94
C GLU A 36 -4.89 -0.03 -16.83
N ALA A 37 -4.58 -1.32 -16.75
CA ALA A 37 -3.50 -1.97 -17.51
C ALA A 37 -4.09 -2.88 -18.60
N PRO A 38 -3.37 -3.10 -19.72
CA PRO A 38 -3.74 -4.09 -20.72
C PRO A 38 -3.87 -5.50 -20.13
N ASP A 39 -4.70 -6.34 -20.73
CA ASP A 39 -4.97 -7.70 -20.24
C ASP A 39 -3.71 -8.53 -20.03
N LEU A 40 -2.76 -8.47 -20.98
CA LEU A 40 -1.47 -9.16 -20.85
C LEU A 40 -0.74 -8.81 -19.54
N VAL A 41 -0.75 -7.54 -19.15
CA VAL A 41 -0.10 -7.09 -17.90
C VAL A 41 -0.89 -7.55 -16.68
N ASN A 42 -2.22 -7.56 -16.76
CA ASN A 42 -3.07 -8.08 -15.68
C ASN A 42 -2.86 -9.59 -15.48
N GLU A 43 -2.74 -10.34 -16.57
CA GLU A 43 -2.46 -11.79 -16.56
C GLU A 43 -1.07 -12.10 -15.98
N GLU A 44 -0.05 -11.34 -16.36
CA GLU A 44 1.30 -11.45 -15.78
C GLU A 44 1.26 -11.20 -14.27
N LEU A 45 0.64 -10.10 -13.82
CA LEU A 45 0.48 -9.81 -12.39
C LEU A 45 -0.26 -10.92 -11.66
N ALA A 46 -1.37 -11.42 -12.24
CA ALA A 46 -2.14 -12.50 -11.65
C ALA A 46 -1.32 -13.80 -11.53
N SER A 47 -0.48 -14.11 -12.53
CA SER A 47 0.40 -15.28 -12.51
C SER A 47 1.44 -15.24 -11.37
N GLU A 48 1.79 -14.03 -10.91
CA GLU A 48 2.66 -13.78 -9.77
C GLU A 48 1.89 -13.63 -8.44
N GLY A 49 0.57 -13.83 -8.43
CA GLY A 49 -0.28 -13.64 -7.26
C GLY A 49 -0.47 -12.18 -6.86
N LYS A 50 -0.26 -11.25 -7.80
CA LYS A 50 -0.41 -9.80 -7.61
C LYS A 50 -1.71 -9.31 -8.23
N GLN A 51 -2.20 -8.20 -7.70
CA GLN A 51 -3.36 -7.46 -8.20
C GLN A 51 -2.88 -6.15 -8.85
N PRO A 52 -3.57 -5.66 -9.89
CA PRO A 52 -3.26 -4.39 -10.55
C PRO A 52 -3.69 -3.19 -9.69
N VAL A 53 -3.16 -3.14 -8.47
CA VAL A 53 -3.47 -2.14 -7.45
C VAL A 53 -2.17 -1.71 -6.78
N MET A 54 -2.02 -0.41 -6.57
CA MET A 54 -0.88 0.17 -5.85
C MET A 54 -1.37 1.20 -4.83
N LEU A 55 -0.51 1.57 -3.88
CA LEU A 55 -0.75 2.76 -3.08
C LEU A 55 0.13 3.89 -3.56
N LEU A 56 -0.43 5.09 -3.57
CA LEU A 56 0.31 6.34 -3.58
C LEU A 56 0.26 6.92 -2.17
N VAL A 57 1.41 7.05 -1.53
CA VAL A 57 1.56 7.44 -0.12
C VAL A 57 2.12 8.86 -0.05
N PHE A 58 1.45 9.71 0.72
CA PHE A 58 1.81 11.12 0.94
C PHE A 58 2.24 11.40 2.38
N GLN A 59 1.78 10.59 3.34
CA GLN A 59 2.17 10.73 4.75
C GLN A 59 2.45 9.37 5.38
N VAL A 60 3.70 9.19 5.82
CA VAL A 60 4.16 8.07 6.64
C VAL A 60 4.19 8.52 8.11
N LEU A 61 3.55 7.75 8.98
CA LEU A 61 3.62 7.95 10.42
C LEU A 61 4.77 7.14 11.05
N PHE A 62 5.05 5.96 10.48
CA PHE A 62 6.10 5.05 10.94
C PHE A 62 6.57 4.17 9.78
N ASP A 63 7.85 3.84 9.75
CA ASP A 63 8.42 2.84 8.84
C ASP A 63 9.55 2.11 9.57
N SER A 64 9.44 0.79 9.68
CA SER A 64 10.40 -0.03 10.43
C SER A 64 11.73 -0.24 9.71
N SER A 65 11.80 0.09 8.42
CA SER A 65 12.99 -0.17 7.57
C SER A 65 13.74 1.08 7.12
N THR A 66 13.10 2.25 7.10
CA THR A 66 13.75 3.50 6.67
C THR A 66 13.09 4.74 7.29
N SER A 67 13.85 5.79 7.60
CA SER A 67 13.27 7.14 7.75
C SER A 67 13.16 7.78 6.36
N SER A 68 12.13 7.42 5.59
CA SER A 68 11.96 7.95 4.22
C SER A 68 11.90 9.49 4.25
N LYS A 69 12.79 10.16 3.51
CA LYS A 69 12.84 11.63 3.33
C LYS A 69 12.06 12.12 2.10
N ALA A 70 11.48 11.21 1.32
CA ALA A 70 10.71 11.57 0.13
C ALA A 70 9.36 12.19 0.54
N HIS A 71 8.90 13.21 -0.19
CA HIS A 71 7.60 13.84 0.06
C HIS A 71 6.42 12.90 -0.24
N TRP A 72 6.59 11.95 -1.15
CA TRP A 72 5.59 10.94 -1.49
C TRP A 72 6.25 9.79 -2.26
N PHE A 73 5.60 8.62 -2.31
CA PHE A 73 6.07 7.47 -3.10
C PHE A 73 4.90 6.56 -3.49
N ARG A 74 5.15 5.62 -4.42
CA ARG A 74 4.24 4.49 -4.65
C ARG A 74 4.82 3.18 -4.15
N THR A 75 3.93 2.24 -3.87
CA THR A 75 4.30 0.87 -3.53
C THR A 75 4.63 0.05 -4.78
N THR A 76 4.95 -1.22 -4.61
CA THR A 76 4.79 -2.25 -5.65
C THR A 76 3.33 -2.73 -5.68
N PRO A 77 2.93 -3.54 -6.69
CA PRO A 77 1.58 -4.08 -6.77
C PRO A 77 1.17 -4.87 -5.51
N LEU A 78 -0.12 -4.78 -5.20
CA LEU A 78 -0.77 -5.47 -4.09
C LEU A 78 -0.68 -6.98 -4.27
N ILE A 79 -0.27 -7.70 -3.24
CA ILE A 79 -0.43 -9.17 -3.16
C ILE A 79 -1.76 -9.49 -2.48
N GLN A 80 -1.98 -8.90 -1.30
CA GLN A 80 -3.18 -9.17 -0.50
C GLN A 80 -3.59 -7.94 0.29
N PHE A 81 -4.90 -7.67 0.31
CA PHE A 81 -5.50 -6.72 1.24
C PHE A 81 -6.37 -7.47 2.24
N SER A 82 -6.19 -7.18 3.53
CA SER A 82 -6.88 -7.88 4.61
C SER A 82 -7.27 -6.94 5.76
N ASP A 83 -8.42 -7.24 6.38
CA ASP A 83 -8.93 -6.61 7.62
C ASP A 83 -9.07 -5.10 7.53
N GLY A 84 -9.33 -4.60 6.33
CA GLY A 84 -9.58 -3.18 6.09
C GLY A 84 -8.37 -2.27 6.27
N MET A 85 -7.18 -2.79 6.59
CA MET A 85 -6.01 -1.96 6.87
C MET A 85 -4.68 -2.51 6.35
N PHE A 86 -4.56 -3.81 6.13
CA PHE A 86 -3.28 -4.43 5.79
C PHE A 86 -3.14 -4.57 4.29
N PHE A 87 -2.33 -3.72 3.69
CA PHE A 87 -1.97 -3.76 2.28
C PHE A 87 -0.58 -4.40 2.14
N GLN A 88 -0.55 -5.66 1.72
CA GLN A 88 0.68 -6.43 1.61
C GLN A 88 1.26 -6.33 0.20
N THR A 89 2.55 -5.98 0.11
CA THR A 89 3.35 -6.18 -1.09
C THR A 89 4.40 -7.24 -0.84
N GLU A 90 5.20 -7.54 -1.86
CA GLU A 90 6.26 -8.55 -1.80
C GLU A 90 7.17 -8.40 -0.58
N ASN A 91 7.64 -7.17 -0.32
CA ASN A 91 8.67 -6.93 0.69
C ASN A 91 8.20 -6.10 1.89
N LYS A 92 6.99 -5.54 1.87
CA LYS A 92 6.53 -4.61 2.91
C LYS A 92 5.03 -4.72 3.17
N LEU A 93 4.67 -4.60 4.44
CA LEU A 93 3.30 -4.42 4.90
C LEU A 93 3.01 -2.93 5.03
N TYR A 94 1.94 -2.45 4.42
CA TYR A 94 1.44 -1.09 4.65
C TYR A 94 0.18 -1.16 5.50
N VAL A 95 0.18 -0.41 6.59
CA VAL A 95 -0.93 -0.32 7.54
C VAL A 95 -1.67 0.99 7.29
N LEU A 96 -2.88 0.89 6.76
CA LEU A 96 -3.69 2.01 6.33
C LEU A 96 -4.52 2.55 7.48
N VAL A 97 -4.08 3.67 8.06
CA VAL A 97 -4.84 4.39 9.08
C VAL A 97 -5.56 5.60 8.48
N GLY A 98 -6.69 5.99 9.07
CA GLY A 98 -7.50 7.11 8.63
C GLY A 98 -8.21 6.90 7.28
N HIS A 99 -8.62 7.99 6.64
CA HIS A 99 -9.42 7.96 5.42
C HIS A 99 -8.55 8.16 4.17
N GLY A 100 -8.37 7.10 3.40
CA GLY A 100 -7.74 7.18 2.09
C GLY A 100 -8.71 7.51 0.97
N ARG A 101 -8.17 7.77 -0.21
CA ARG A 101 -8.95 7.94 -1.45
C ARG A 101 -8.76 6.73 -2.35
N ARG A 102 -9.72 6.46 -3.25
CA ARG A 102 -9.59 5.44 -4.29
C ARG A 102 -9.71 6.09 -5.66
N LYS A 103 -8.82 5.73 -6.59
CA LYS A 103 -8.75 6.29 -7.94
C LYS A 103 -8.36 5.19 -8.92
N SER A 104 -8.86 5.29 -10.14
CA SER A 104 -8.38 4.51 -11.28
C SER A 104 -7.46 5.39 -12.12
N MET A 105 -6.40 4.79 -12.67
CA MET A 105 -5.45 5.50 -13.54
C MET A 105 -4.83 4.53 -14.54
N SER A 106 -4.61 4.98 -15.77
CA SER A 106 -3.89 4.18 -16.76
C SER A 106 -2.48 3.82 -16.27
N LEU A 107 -2.05 2.59 -16.56
CA LEU A 107 -0.69 2.15 -16.24
C LEU A 107 0.37 3.12 -16.79
N SER A 108 0.14 3.66 -17.99
CA SER A 108 1.04 4.64 -18.61
C SER A 108 1.13 5.97 -17.84
N ALA A 109 0.04 6.43 -17.23
CA ALA A 109 0.07 7.62 -16.38
C ALA A 109 0.77 7.34 -15.05
N VAL A 110 0.57 6.16 -14.46
CA VAL A 110 1.28 5.75 -13.24
C VAL A 110 2.78 5.66 -13.46
N ILE A 111 3.23 5.14 -14.61
CA ILE A 111 4.65 5.09 -14.96
C ILE A 111 5.24 6.51 -15.09
N ARG A 112 4.51 7.46 -15.67
CA ARG A 112 4.97 8.85 -15.89
C ARG A 112 5.07 9.71 -14.63
N LEU A 113 4.46 9.30 -13.53
CA LEU A 113 4.59 10.00 -12.24
C LEU A 113 6.00 9.86 -11.65
N PHE A 114 6.85 9.00 -12.22
CA PHE A 114 8.21 8.67 -11.76
C PHE A 114 9.21 8.72 -12.91
#